data_AF-A0A965JJU2-F1
#
_entry.id   AF-A0A965JJU2-F1
#
_cell.length_a   1.000
_cell.length_b   1.000
_cell.length_c   1.000
_cell.angle_alpha   90.00
_cell.angle_beta   90.00
_cell.angle_gamma   90.00
#
_symmetry.space_group_name_H-M   'P 1'
#
loop_
_entity.id
_entity.type
_entity.pdbx_description
1 polymer ?
#
loop_
_entity_poly.entity_id
_entity_poly.type
_entity_poly.pdbx_seq_one_letter_code
_entity_poly.pdbx_strand_id
1 'polypeptide(L)'
;MKDDAMQSRKTNKATEAPEALNREQQDDAQVIDAMDMLRSGETRAIGVSVHGRENDPADVIADDVPDLIDRMEEMVRTGHIDNDAFAGEPVHDDDEEMLGDALARLDDDGARP
;
A
#
# COMPACT_ATOMS: atom_id res chain seq x y z
N MET A 1 -33.76 -3.04 -1.07
CA MET A 1 -32.66 -4.02 -1.11
C MET A 1 -31.28 -3.36 -1.27
N LYS A 2 -31.13 -2.23 -1.97
CA LYS A 2 -29.86 -1.48 -2.00
C LYS A 2 -29.61 -0.68 -0.71
N ASP A 3 -30.67 -0.31 0.00
CA ASP A 3 -30.61 0.52 1.20
C ASP A 3 -30.09 -0.22 2.45
N ASP A 4 -30.41 -1.52 2.59
CA ASP A 4 -29.97 -2.34 3.72
C ASP A 4 -28.46 -2.58 3.73
N ALA A 5 -27.83 -2.72 2.54
CA ALA A 5 -26.39 -2.91 2.42
C ALA A 5 -25.59 -1.64 2.78
N MET A 6 -26.12 -0.45 2.44
CA MET A 6 -25.54 0.83 2.85
C MET A 6 -25.72 1.09 4.35
N GLN A 7 -26.83 0.64 4.95
CA GLN A 7 -27.08 0.77 6.39
C GLN A 7 -26.20 -0.19 7.20
N SER A 8 -25.98 -1.43 6.73
CA SER A 8 -25.12 -2.40 7.39
C SER A 8 -23.64 -2.00 7.43
N ARG A 9 -23.14 -1.23 6.45
CA ARG A 9 -21.78 -0.67 6.50
C ARG A 9 -21.67 0.46 7.54
N LYS A 10 -22.73 1.25 7.73
CA LYS A 10 -22.77 2.34 8.72
C LYS A 10 -22.79 1.82 10.17
N THR A 11 -23.37 0.65 10.42
CA THR A 11 -23.44 0.08 11.78
C THR A 11 -22.14 -0.58 12.24
N ASN A 12 -21.32 -1.10 11.32
CA ASN A 12 -20.05 -1.76 11.68
C ASN A 12 -18.88 -0.76 11.87
N LYS A 13 -18.95 0.43 11.28
CA LYS A 13 -17.95 1.49 11.46
C LYS A 13 -17.82 1.99 12.89
N ALA A 14 -18.90 1.94 13.68
CA ALA A 14 -18.87 2.40 15.08
C ALA A 14 -18.16 1.41 16.02
N THR A 15 -17.86 0.19 15.55
CA THR A 15 -17.25 -0.89 16.33
C THR A 15 -15.81 -1.22 15.91
N GLU A 16 -15.31 -0.61 14.84
CA GLU A 16 -13.92 -0.75 14.40
C GLU A 16 -13.02 0.18 15.24
N ALA A 17 -11.82 -0.32 15.58
CA ALA A 17 -10.83 0.49 16.26
C ALA A 17 -10.44 1.70 15.37
N PRO A 18 -10.14 2.87 15.95
CA PRO A 18 -9.94 4.10 15.18
C PRO A 18 -8.86 3.96 14.09
N GLU A 19 -7.82 3.17 14.33
CA GLU A 19 -6.76 2.85 13.37
C GLU A 19 -7.23 2.03 12.15
N ALA A 20 -8.36 1.34 12.24
CA ALA A 20 -8.95 0.59 11.14
C ALA A 20 -9.81 1.48 10.22
N LEU A 21 -9.99 2.75 10.58
CA LEU A 21 -10.80 3.71 9.85
C LEU A 21 -9.93 4.81 9.26
N ASN A 22 -9.59 4.71 7.98
CA ASN A 22 -9.05 5.84 7.24
C ASN A 22 -10.20 6.85 6.99
N ARG A 23 -10.08 8.08 7.50
CA ARG A 23 -11.15 9.09 7.42
C ARG A 23 -11.14 9.82 6.08
N GLU A 24 -9.97 9.98 5.50
CA GLU A 24 -9.68 10.66 4.23
C GLU A 24 -10.28 9.86 3.07
N GLN A 25 -10.31 8.53 3.18
CA GLN A 25 -11.02 7.62 2.26
C GLN A 25 -12.56 7.64 2.42
N GLN A 26 -13.09 8.44 3.34
CA GLN A 26 -14.55 8.68 3.46
C GLN A 26 -14.96 9.99 2.82
N ASP A 27 -14.00 10.82 2.42
CA ASP A 27 -14.23 12.01 1.64
C ASP A 27 -14.29 11.64 0.16
N ASP A 28 -15.51 11.58 -0.38
CA ASP A 28 -15.79 11.22 -1.78
C ASP A 28 -14.96 12.03 -2.79
N ALA A 29 -14.45 13.22 -2.43
CA ALA A 29 -13.57 14.03 -3.30
C ALA A 29 -12.14 13.46 -3.44
N GLN A 30 -11.70 12.66 -2.48
CA GLN A 30 -10.34 12.11 -2.40
C GLN A 30 -10.32 10.59 -2.63
N VAL A 31 -11.48 9.94 -2.67
CA VAL A 31 -11.59 8.50 -2.93
C VAL A 31 -11.25 8.17 -4.39
N ILE A 32 -10.28 7.27 -4.57
CA ILE A 32 -10.06 6.58 -5.83
C ILE A 32 -10.94 5.33 -5.86
N ASP A 33 -11.95 5.28 -6.75
CA ASP A 33 -12.77 4.08 -6.95
C ASP A 33 -12.11 3.13 -7.97
N ALA A 34 -11.53 2.03 -7.47
CA ALA A 34 -10.90 1.00 -8.30
C ALA A 34 -11.86 0.40 -9.34
N MET A 35 -13.17 0.35 -9.05
CA MET A 35 -14.16 -0.14 -10.02
C MET A 35 -14.43 0.87 -11.13
N ASP A 36 -14.33 2.17 -10.83
CA ASP A 36 -14.44 3.23 -11.82
C ASP A 36 -13.20 3.30 -12.71
N MET A 37 -12.00 3.16 -12.14
CA MET A 37 -10.75 3.04 -12.90
C MET A 37 -10.72 1.82 -13.83
N LEU A 38 -11.25 0.68 -13.37
CA LEU A 38 -11.37 -0.52 -14.21
C LEU A 38 -12.34 -0.27 -15.38
N ARG A 39 -13.43 0.47 -15.13
CA ARG A 39 -14.43 0.82 -16.14
C ARG A 39 -13.91 1.87 -17.13
N SER A 40 -13.10 2.82 -16.68
CA SER A 40 -12.50 3.86 -17.52
C SER A 40 -11.46 3.30 -18.49
N GLY A 41 -10.98 2.07 -18.26
CA GLY A 41 -9.99 1.43 -19.12
C GLY A 41 -8.58 2.04 -18.98
N GLU A 42 -8.37 2.89 -17.97
CA GLU A 42 -7.06 3.47 -17.64
C GLU A 42 -6.11 2.43 -17.02
N THR A 43 -6.62 1.25 -16.69
CA THR A 43 -5.80 0.14 -16.19
C THR A 43 -5.00 -0.47 -17.36
N ARG A 44 -3.75 -0.02 -17.50
CA ARG A 44 -2.76 -0.71 -18.33
C ARG A 44 -2.51 -2.10 -17.73
N ALA A 45 -2.36 -3.11 -18.57
CA ALA A 45 -1.90 -4.43 -18.14
C ALA A 45 -0.47 -4.30 -17.59
N ILE A 46 -0.35 -4.22 -16.27
CA ILE A 46 0.90 -4.34 -15.51
C ILE A 46 1.16 -5.83 -15.31
N GLY A 47 2.36 -6.33 -15.61
CA GLY A 47 2.75 -7.67 -15.18
C GLY A 47 3.19 -8.67 -16.26
N VAL A 48 3.56 -8.23 -17.46
CA VAL A 48 4.33 -9.11 -18.37
C VAL A 48 5.80 -8.83 -18.14
N SER A 49 6.43 -9.67 -17.32
CA SER A 49 7.89 -9.70 -17.20
C SER A 49 8.50 -10.29 -18.47
N VAL A 50 9.59 -9.70 -18.95
CA VAL A 50 10.31 -10.16 -20.15
C VAL A 50 11.72 -10.51 -19.72
N HIS A 51 11.98 -11.81 -19.58
CA HIS A 51 13.29 -12.32 -19.20
C HIS A 51 14.17 -12.58 -20.42
N GLY A 52 15.41 -12.10 -20.37
CA GLY A 52 16.50 -12.59 -21.24
C GLY A 52 16.37 -12.26 -22.72
N ARG A 53 15.95 -11.04 -23.09
CA ARG A 53 16.08 -10.57 -24.48
C ARG A 53 17.56 -10.41 -24.87
N GLU A 54 17.81 -10.29 -26.17
CA GLU A 54 19.16 -10.03 -26.68
C GLU A 54 19.58 -8.61 -26.30
N ASN A 55 20.77 -8.48 -25.70
CA ASN A 55 21.28 -7.19 -25.22
C ASN A 55 21.37 -6.19 -26.37
N ASP A 56 20.52 -5.17 -26.34
CA ASP A 56 20.61 -4.01 -27.24
C ASP A 56 21.48 -2.92 -26.60
N PRO A 57 22.64 -2.57 -27.17
CA PRO A 57 23.49 -1.51 -26.64
C PRO A 57 22.86 -0.11 -26.67
N ALA A 58 21.71 0.07 -27.35
CA ALA A 58 20.94 1.31 -27.31
C ALA A 58 19.99 1.41 -26.11
N ASP A 59 19.80 0.33 -25.35
CA ASP A 59 18.88 0.32 -24.22
C ASP A 59 19.47 1.00 -22.98
N VAL A 60 18.62 1.76 -22.29
CA VAL A 60 18.97 2.48 -21.06
C VAL A 60 19.10 1.53 -19.86
N ILE A 61 18.38 0.40 -19.91
CA ILE A 61 18.36 -0.63 -18.87
C ILE A 61 18.92 -1.91 -19.47
N ALA A 62 19.98 -2.44 -18.86
CA ALA A 62 20.58 -3.70 -19.26
C ALA A 62 19.66 -4.88 -18.89
N ASP A 63 19.75 -5.97 -19.66
CA ASP A 63 18.85 -7.12 -19.50
C ASP A 63 19.15 -7.99 -18.27
N ASP A 64 20.25 -7.71 -17.57
CA ASP A 64 20.63 -8.35 -16.31
C ASP A 64 20.06 -7.63 -15.07
N VAL A 65 19.37 -6.51 -15.26
CA VAL A 65 18.70 -5.78 -14.17
C VAL A 65 17.36 -6.46 -13.86
N PRO A 66 17.12 -6.90 -12.61
CA PRO A 66 15.86 -7.51 -12.22
C PRO A 66 14.71 -6.52 -12.38
N ASP A 67 13.61 -6.95 -13.01
CA ASP A 67 12.44 -6.11 -13.18
C ASP A 67 11.54 -6.10 -11.93
N LEU A 68 10.40 -5.40 -12.03
CA LEU A 68 9.46 -5.29 -10.90
C LEU A 68 8.95 -6.66 -10.43
N ILE A 69 8.67 -7.58 -11.35
CA ILE A 69 8.15 -8.91 -11.01
C ILE A 69 9.27 -9.75 -10.39
N ASP A 70 10.49 -9.70 -10.92
CA ASP A 70 11.64 -10.39 -10.34
C ASP A 70 11.86 -10.00 -8.88
N ARG A 71 11.78 -8.69 -8.59
CA ARG A 71 11.87 -8.17 -7.23
C ARG A 71 10.70 -8.61 -6.35
N MET A 72 9.48 -8.63 -6.89
CA MET A 72 8.30 -9.13 -6.16
C MET A 72 8.44 -10.61 -5.80
N GLU A 73 8.88 -11.45 -6.73
CA GLU A 73 9.12 -12.86 -6.49
C GLU A 73 10.26 -13.10 -5.49
N GLU A 74 11.32 -12.29 -5.56
CA GLU A 74 12.41 -12.31 -4.60
C GLU A 74 11.91 -11.97 -3.18
N MET A 75 11.09 -10.93 -3.03
CA MET A 75 10.49 -10.56 -1.73
C MET A 75 9.60 -11.68 -1.19
N VAL A 76 8.78 -12.32 -2.03
CA VAL A 76 7.95 -13.45 -1.59
C VAL A 76 8.81 -14.64 -1.16
N ARG A 77 9.85 -14.95 -1.93
CA ARG A 77 10.74 -16.10 -1.65
C ARG A 77 11.56 -15.91 -0.39
N THR A 78 12.05 -14.70 -0.16
CA THR A 78 12.92 -14.38 0.98
C THR A 78 12.12 -14.00 2.22
N GLY A 79 10.88 -13.55 2.05
CA GLY A 79 10.09 -12.92 3.12
C GLY A 79 10.70 -11.61 3.63
N HIS A 80 11.73 -11.08 2.95
CA HIS A 80 12.43 -9.89 3.35
C HIS A 80 11.97 -8.73 2.47
N ILE A 81 11.30 -7.77 3.09
CA ILE A 81 10.99 -6.47 2.50
C ILE A 81 12.01 -5.50 3.09
N ASP A 82 12.77 -4.84 2.23
CA ASP A 82 13.65 -3.75 2.64
C ASP A 82 12.78 -2.57 3.07
N ASN A 83 12.77 -2.30 4.38
CA ASN A 83 12.11 -1.14 4.97
C ASN A 83 13.14 -0.06 5.37
N ASP A 84 14.44 -0.30 5.14
CA ASP A 84 15.52 0.60 5.53
C ASP A 84 15.49 1.88 4.69
N ALA A 85 14.83 1.87 3.53
CA ALA A 85 14.55 3.06 2.74
C ALA A 85 13.85 4.17 3.53
N PHE A 86 13.05 3.81 4.55
CA PHE A 86 12.31 4.74 5.40
C PHE A 86 12.99 4.97 6.76
N ALA A 87 14.15 4.35 7.00
CA ALA A 87 14.84 4.44 8.28
C ALA A 87 15.33 5.87 8.53
N GLY A 88 14.76 6.52 9.55
CA GLY A 88 15.12 7.89 9.95
C GLY A 88 14.37 8.99 9.19
N GLU A 89 13.42 8.64 8.32
CA GLU A 89 12.49 9.64 7.79
C GLU A 89 11.55 10.14 8.91
N PRO A 90 11.20 11.44 8.92
CA PRO A 90 10.18 11.95 9.84
C PRO A 90 8.82 11.30 9.59
N VAL A 91 8.08 11.05 10.67
CA VAL A 91 6.65 10.70 10.55
C VAL A 91 5.89 11.97 10.14
N HIS A 92 5.14 11.85 9.06
CA HIS A 92 4.30 12.93 8.50
C HIS A 92 2.80 12.64 8.64
N ASP A 93 2.44 11.71 9.52
CA ASP A 93 1.05 11.39 9.84
C ASP A 93 0.42 12.56 10.62
N ASP A 94 -0.61 13.17 10.06
CA ASP A 94 -1.33 14.29 10.66
C ASP A 94 -2.40 13.85 11.68
N ASP A 95 -2.68 12.55 11.78
CA ASP A 95 -3.59 11.97 12.77
C ASP A 95 -2.93 11.68 14.14
N GLU A 96 -1.70 12.16 14.37
CA GLU A 96 -0.95 11.96 15.62
C GLU A 96 -1.70 12.49 16.87
N GLU A 97 -2.53 13.54 16.71
CA GLU A 97 -3.41 14.04 17.79
C GLU A 97 -4.45 12.99 18.24
N MET A 98 -4.91 12.15 17.32
CA MET A 98 -5.95 11.15 17.57
C MET A 98 -5.39 9.79 17.96
N LEU A 99 -4.31 9.35 17.31
CA LEU A 99 -3.73 8.01 17.48
C LEU A 99 -2.53 7.99 18.44
N GLY A 100 -2.03 9.17 18.83
CA GLY A 100 -0.84 9.34 19.66
C GLY A 100 0.45 9.26 18.85
N ASP A 101 1.56 9.57 19.50
CA ASP A 101 2.89 9.55 18.89
C ASP A 101 3.25 8.14 18.41
N ALA A 102 3.32 7.99 17.09
CA ALA A 102 3.61 6.72 16.43
C ALA A 102 5.02 6.23 16.74
N LEU A 103 5.98 7.13 16.92
CA LEU A 103 7.36 6.81 17.29
C LEU A 103 7.45 6.35 18.74
N ALA A 104 6.74 7.03 19.66
CA ALA A 104 6.70 6.63 21.07
C ALA A 104 6.06 5.25 21.28
N ARG A 105 5.11 4.85 20.42
CA ARG A 105 4.45 3.54 20.52
C ARG A 105 5.37 2.37 20.12
N LEU A 106 6.27 2.57 19.17
CA LEU A 106 7.24 1.55 18.74
C LEU A 106 8.28 1.22 19.83
N ASP A 107 8.56 2.17 20.72
CA ASP A 107 9.48 1.99 21.85
C ASP A 107 8.83 1.25 23.06
N ASP A 108 7.50 1.21 23.16
CA ASP A 108 6.76 0.54 24.26
C ASP A 108 6.57 -0.98 24.03
N ASP A 109 6.78 -1.45 22.79
CA ASP A 109 6.70 -2.88 22.45
C ASP A 109 7.92 -3.70 22.97
N GLY A 110 8.87 -3.01 23.63
CA GLY A 110 10.11 -3.54 24.18
C GLY A 110 10.13 -3.81 25.68
N ALA A 111 9.04 -4.26 26.31
CA ALA A 111 9.09 -4.86 27.64
C ALA A 111 7.86 -5.74 27.95
N ARG A 112 7.88 -7.01 27.53
CA ARG A 112 7.05 -8.05 28.17
C ARG A 112 7.96 -9.18 28.68
N PRO A 113 7.81 -9.61 29.94
CA PRO A 113 8.64 -10.66 30.55
C PRO A 113 8.45 -12.03 29.89
#